data_AF-A0A1A9A6U9-F1
#
_entry.id   AF-A0A1A9A6U9-F1
#
_cell.length_a   1.000
_cell.length_b   1.000
_cell.length_c   1.000
_cell.angle_alpha   90.00
_cell.angle_beta   90.00
_cell.angle_gamma   90.00
#
_symmetry.space_group_name_H-M   'P 1'
#
loop_
_entity.id
_entity.type
_entity.pdbx_description
1 polymer ?
#
loop_
_entity_poly.entity_id
_entity_poly.type
_entity_poly.pdbx_seq_one_letter_code
_entity_poly.pdbx_strand_id
1 'polypeptide(L)' 'MVGTRERMMVQLQLVSGDRHLVAWVPDDRRVRVGVELSLRGHAEPDRFWRVVAKGDPCPAGEIRRGWHNDI' A
#
# COMPACT_ATOMS: atom_id res chain seq x y z
N MET A 1 15.79 -21.65 15.18
CA MET A 1 14.61 -21.17 14.43
C MET A 1 14.60 -19.66 14.50
N VAL A 2 14.99 -18.98 13.42
CA VAL A 2 14.88 -17.52 13.34
C VAL A 2 13.40 -17.23 13.14
N GLY A 3 12.73 -16.74 14.18
CA GLY A 3 11.34 -16.30 14.07
C GLY A 3 11.30 -15.14 13.08
N THR A 4 10.86 -15.42 11.85
CA THR A 4 10.60 -14.39 10.85
C THR A 4 9.49 -13.52 11.44
N ARG A 5 9.84 -12.38 12.04
CA ARG A 5 8.85 -11.38 12.43
C ARG A 5 7.99 -11.13 11.20
N GLU A 6 6.72 -11.49 11.30
CA GLU A 6 5.80 -11.38 10.19
C GLU A 6 5.72 -9.90 9.79
N ARG A 7 5.98 -9.62 8.51
CA ARG A 7 6.00 -8.24 8.02
C ARG A 7 4.56 -7.76 7.93
N MET A 8 4.23 -6.76 8.75
CA MET A 8 2.95 -6.06 8.66
C MET A 8 2.93 -5.17 7.42
N MET A 9 1.80 -5.18 6.74
CA MET A 9 1.54 -4.46 5.51
C MET A 9 0.24 -3.69 5.65
N VAL A 10 0.12 -2.58 4.95
CA VAL A 10 -1.11 -1.77 4.91
C VAL A 10 -1.56 -1.63 3.48
N GLN A 11 -2.88 -1.71 3.27
CA GLN A 11 -3.48 -1.42 1.98
C GLN A 11 -3.62 0.10 1.85
N LEU A 12 -3.13 0.64 0.75
CA LEU A 12 -3.30 2.04 0.40
C LEU A 12 -4.20 2.16 -0.82
N GLN A 13 -5.09 3.14 -0.76
CA GLN A 13 -5.71 3.70 -1.96
C GLN A 13 -4.91 4.95 -2.35
N LEU A 14 -4.50 4.97 -3.61
CA LEU A 14 -3.57 5.93 -4.16
C LEU A 14 -4.20 6.60 -5.39
N VAL A 15 -4.00 7.91 -5.52
CA VAL A 15 -4.48 8.68 -6.68
C VAL A 15 -3.36 9.51 -7.30
N SER A 16 -3.37 9.64 -8.62
CA SER A 16 -2.45 10.49 -9.37
C SER A 16 -3.17 11.01 -10.62
N GLY A 17 -3.68 12.24 -10.56
CA GLY A 17 -4.57 12.78 -11.59
C GLY A 17 -5.89 12.01 -11.63
N ASP A 18 -6.20 11.43 -12.79
CA ASP A 18 -7.37 10.58 -13.06
C ASP A 18 -7.15 9.09 -12.75
N ARG A 19 -5.94 8.71 -12.30
CA ARG A 19 -5.58 7.32 -12.03
C ARG A 19 -5.79 6.96 -10.58
N HIS A 20 -6.32 5.75 -10.37
CA HIS A 20 -6.48 5.12 -9.07
C HIS A 20 -5.65 3.83 -9.02
N LEU A 21 -4.98 3.60 -7.90
CA LEU A 21 -4.18 2.41 -7.65
C LEU A 21 -4.42 1.92 -6.22
N VAL A 22 -4.51 0.61 -6.05
CA VAL A 22 -4.49 -0.03 -4.73
C VAL A 22 -3.17 -0.76 -4.58
N ALA A 23 -2.45 -0.47 -3.51
CA ALA A 23 -1.14 -1.05 -3.26
C ALA A 23 -1.00 -1.54 -1.82
N TRP A 24 -0.35 -2.69 -1.65
CA TRP A 24 0.08 -3.17 -0.34
C TRP A 24 1.53 -2.74 -0.12
N VAL A 25 1.78 -1.97 0.93
CA VAL A 25 3.12 -1.52 1.31
C VAL A 25 3.43 -1.95 2.74
N PRO A 26 4.72 -2.09 3.13
CA PRO A 26 5.09 -2.29 4.53
C PRO A 26 4.47 -1.21 5.41
N ASP A 27 3.98 -1.57 6.60
CA ASP A 27 3.46 -0.58 7.52
C ASP A 27 4.61 0.35 7.98
N ASP A 28 4.58 1.57 7.48
CA ASP A 28 5.51 2.64 7.83
C ASP A 28 4.71 3.83 8.37
N ARG A 29 5.15 4.37 9.52
CA ARG A 29 4.51 5.52 10.19
C ARG A 29 4.55 6.81 9.37
N ARG A 30 5.40 6.87 8.35
CA ARG A 30 5.51 7.98 7.39
C ARG A 30 4.40 7.93 6.34
N VAL A 31 3.86 6.74 6.08
CA VAL A 31 2.75 6.55 5.13
C VAL A 31 1.44 6.87 5.83
N ARG A 32 0.86 8.02 5.47
CA ARG A 32 -0.40 8.55 6.03
C ARG A 32 -1.27 9.12 4.92
N VAL A 33 -2.57 9.21 5.16
CA VAL A 33 -3.50 9.88 4.26
C VAL A 33 -3.05 11.33 4.04
N GLY A 34 -3.11 11.79 2.79
CA GLY A 34 -2.70 13.13 2.36
C GLY A 34 -1.23 13.24 1.96
N VAL A 35 -0.38 12.26 2.28
CA VAL A 35 1.03 12.24 1.85
C VAL A 35 1.14 11.80 0.39
N GLU A 36 2.11 12.36 -0.31
CA GLU A 36 2.53 11.91 -1.63
C GLU A 36 3.76 11.00 -1.54
N LEU A 37 3.75 9.92 -2.32
CA LEU A 37 4.84 8.96 -2.36
C LEU A 37 5.05 8.45 -3.78
N SER A 38 6.27 7.99 -4.07
CA SER A 38 6.57 7.25 -5.30
C SER A 38 6.74 5.77 -4.99
N LEU A 39 6.29 4.92 -5.91
CA LEU A 39 6.34 3.48 -5.77
C LEU A 39 7.52 2.93 -6.58
N ARG A 40 8.70 2.80 -5.96
CA ARG A 40 9.94 2.37 -6.66
C ARG A 40 9.86 1.00 -7.34
N GLY A 41 9.00 0.10 -6.87
CA GLY A 41 8.79 -1.23 -7.45
C GLY A 41 7.61 -1.31 -8.43
N HIS A 42 7.00 -0.18 -8.79
CA HIS A 42 5.87 -0.10 -9.71
C HIS A 42 6.35 0.20 -11.14
N ALA A 43 5.49 -0.03 -12.12
CA ALA A 43 5.77 0.25 -13.54
C ALA A 43 6.03 1.74 -13.83
N GLU A 44 5.58 2.63 -12.94
CA GLU A 44 5.78 4.08 -13.03
C GLU A 44 6.47 4.59 -11.75
N PRO A 45 7.79 4.40 -11.61
CA PRO A 45 8.53 4.72 -10.38
C PRO A 45 8.72 6.23 -10.16
N ASP A 46 8.67 7.03 -11.22
CA ASP A 46 8.81 8.50 -11.17
C ASP A 46 7.47 9.21 -10.92
N ARG A 47 6.36 8.46 -10.90
CA ARG A 47 5.04 9.01 -10.62
C ARG A 47 4.83 9.16 -9.12
N PHE A 48 4.32 10.33 -8.74
CA PHE A 48 3.84 10.59 -7.39
C PHE A 48 2.37 10.20 -7.27
N TRP A 49 2.06 9.57 -6.15
CA TRP A 49 0.75 9.09 -5.77
C TRP A 49 0.37 9.68 -4.43
N ARG A 50 -0.80 10.31 -4.36
CA ARG A 50 -1.37 10.79 -3.10
C ARG A 50 -2.14 9.66 -2.41
N VAL A 51 -1.85 9.44 -1.14
CA VAL A 51 -2.60 8.49 -0.31
C VAL A 51 -3.96 9.10 0.05
N VAL A 52 -5.05 8.46 -0.37
CA VAL A 52 -6.42 8.89 -0.05
C VAL A 52 -7.07 8.02 1.03
N ALA A 53 -6.65 6.76 1.14
CA ALA A 53 -7.05 5.88 2.24
C ALA A 53 -5.89 4.96 2.65
N LYS A 54 -5.87 4.60 3.93
CA LYS A 54 -4.96 3.62 4.53
C LYS A 54 -5.80 2.64 5.36
N GLY A 55 -5.77 1.37 4.99
CA GLY A 55 -6.37 0.28 5.75
C GLY A 55 -5.52 -0.13 6.96
N ASP A 56 -6.06 -1.05 7.75
CA ASP A 56 -5.39 -1.55 8.94
C ASP A 56 -4.16 -2.42 8.60
N PRO A 57 -3.14 -2.43 9.47
CA PRO A 57 -2.00 -3.35 9.32
C PRO A 57 -2.45 -4.81 9.33
N CYS A 58 -2.03 -5.55 8.31
CA CYS A 58 -2.32 -6.95 8.11
C CYS A 58 -1.01 -7.72 7.86
N PRO A 59 -0.86 -8.94 8.41
CA PRO A 59 0.34 -9.74 8.16
C PRO A 59 0.48 -10.12 6.67
N ALA A 60 1.71 -10.08 6.13
CA ALA A 60 1.94 -10.34 4.71
C ALA A 60 1.46 -11.72 4.22
N GLY A 61 1.43 -12.73 5.09
CA GLY A 61 0.92 -14.07 4.77
C GLY A 61 -0.60 -14.13 4.62
N GLU A 62 -1.33 -13.17 5.18
CA GLU A 62 -2.79 -13.10 5.14
C GLU A 62 -3.31 -12.28 3.95
N ILE A 63 -2.43 -11.56 3.24
CA ILE A 63 -2.79 -10.77 2.06
C ILE A 63 -3.17 -11.72 0.92
N ARG A 64 -4.47 -11.95 0.78
CA ARG A 64 -5.03 -12.62 -0.40
C ARG A 64 -4.96 -11.66 -1.58
N ARG A 65 -4.06 -11.92 -2.54
CA ARG A 65 -3.90 -11.15 -3.79
C ARG A 65 -5.13 -11.17 -4.73
N GLY A 66 -6.28 -11.68 -4.25
CA GLY A 66 -7.55 -11.66 -4.94
C GLY A 66 -8.52 -10.72 -4.24
N TRP A 67 -8.69 -9.53 -4.80
CA TRP A 67 -9.90 -8.69 -4.75
C TRP A 67 -10.34 -8.09 -3.39
N HIS A 68 -10.45 -6.76 -3.39
CA HIS A 68 -11.65 -6.08 -2.90
C HIS A 68 -11.89 -4.88 -3.81
N ASN A 69 -12.71 -5.10 -4.83
CA ASN A 69 -13.29 -4.06 -5.69
C ASN A 69 -14.82 -4.16 -5.58
N ASP A 70 -15.31 -4.42 -4.36
CA ASP A 70 -16.73 -4.40 -4.00
C ASP A 70 -16.91 -3.44 -2.82
N ILE A 71 -16.89 -2.13 -3.11
CA ILE A 71 -17.62 -1.12 -2.34
C ILE A 71 -18.14 -0.08 -3.33
#